data_AF-A0A1V5DXZ4-F1
#
_entry.id   AF-A0A1V5DXZ4-F1
#
_cell.length_a   1.000
_cell.length_b   1.000
_cell.length_c   1.000
_cell.angle_alpha   90.00
_cell.angle_beta   90.00
_cell.angle_gamma   90.00
#
_symmetry.space_group_name_H-M   'P 1'
#
loop_
_entity.id
_entity.type
_entity.pdbx_description
1 polymer ?
#
loop_
_entity_poly.entity_id
_entity_poly.type
_entity_poly.pdbx_seq_one_letter_code
_entity_poly.pdbx_strand_id
1 'polypeptide(L)'
;MRDEKGFALVTAILAIMILMALGIMAVTMTTGDLKISTRVVGEKKAMSAAETGIHRLMQNFDPANMAGAEVTNVQVDSATDPASRYTISSVGRPATGPEMLPLSGYSIGGGQQWGQRRYVATVTGVNTNYNSSVQIDTGMGYGPIEISTMLR
;
A
#
# COMPACT_ATOMS: atom_id res chain seq x y z
N MET A 1 -48.27 -32.83 -41.28
CA MET A 1 -48.51 -32.34 -39.89
C MET A 1 -47.98 -33.29 -38.80
N ARG A 2 -47.25 -34.38 -39.11
CA ARG A 2 -46.69 -35.31 -38.10
C ARG A 2 -45.24 -34.99 -37.68
N ASP A 3 -44.52 -34.15 -38.44
CA ASP A 3 -43.11 -33.78 -38.21
C ASP A 3 -42.88 -32.49 -37.38
N GLU A 4 -43.84 -31.58 -37.30
CA GLU A 4 -43.66 -30.29 -36.60
C GLU A 4 -43.43 -30.44 -35.10
N LYS A 5 -44.00 -31.48 -34.48
CA LYS A 5 -43.84 -31.75 -33.04
C LYS A 5 -42.42 -32.22 -32.68
N GLY A 6 -41.77 -32.98 -33.57
CA GLY A 6 -40.39 -33.42 -33.37
C GLY A 6 -39.39 -32.28 -33.54
N PHE A 7 -39.60 -31.43 -34.56
CA PHE A 7 -38.79 -30.24 -34.77
C PHE A 7 -38.94 -29.23 -33.61
N ALA A 8 -40.16 -29.00 -33.14
CA ALA A 8 -40.42 -28.13 -31.99
C ALA A 8 -39.74 -28.62 -30.69
N LEU A 9 -39.64 -29.94 -30.48
CA LEU A 9 -38.93 -30.51 -29.34
C LEU A 9 -37.42 -30.24 -29.44
N VAL A 10 -36.84 -30.45 -30.62
CA VAL A 10 -35.40 -30.23 -30.84
C VAL A 10 -35.05 -28.75 -30.66
N THR A 11 -35.85 -27.84 -31.21
CA THR A 11 -35.61 -26.39 -31.05
C THR A 11 -35.76 -25.95 -29.60
N ALA A 12 -36.71 -26.50 -28.85
CA ALA A 12 -36.87 -26.22 -27.43
C ALA A 12 -35.65 -26.70 -26.62
N ILE A 13 -35.13 -27.91 -26.88
CA ILE A 13 -33.94 -28.42 -26.19
C ILE A 13 -32.72 -27.58 -26.54
N LEU A 14 -32.55 -27.20 -27.81
CA LEU A 14 -31.44 -26.35 -28.27
C LEU A 14 -31.50 -24.96 -27.60
N ALA A 15 -32.69 -24.38 -27.47
CA ALA A 15 -32.89 -23.13 -26.75
C ALA A 15 -32.54 -23.25 -25.26
N ILE A 16 -32.93 -24.35 -24.59
CA ILE A 16 -32.60 -24.61 -23.19
C ILE A 16 -31.09 -24.79 -23.00
N MET A 17 -30.41 -25.51 -23.91
CA MET A 17 -28.95 -25.67 -23.86
C MET A 17 -28.23 -24.33 -24.00
N ILE A 18 -28.69 -23.45 -24.89
CA ILE A 18 -28.14 -22.11 -25.06
C ILE A 18 -28.35 -21.27 -23.78
N LEU A 19 -29.55 -21.29 -23.21
CA LEU A 19 -29.84 -20.58 -21.96
C LEU A 19 -28.99 -21.09 -20.79
N MET A 20 -28.77 -22.40 -20.69
CA MET A 20 -27.91 -22.98 -19.67
C MET A 20 -26.45 -22.54 -19.86
N ALA A 21 -25.93 -22.55 -21.09
CA ALA A 21 -24.58 -22.10 -21.38
C ALA A 21 -24.38 -20.61 -21.04
N LEU A 22 -25.35 -19.76 -21.39
CA LEU A 22 -25.35 -18.34 -21.04
C LEU A 22 -25.47 -18.13 -19.52
N GLY A 23 -26.30 -18.92 -18.84
CA GLY A 23 -26.45 -18.86 -17.39
C GLY A 23 -25.14 -19.17 -16.66
N ILE A 24 -24.43 -20.24 -17.06
CA ILE A 24 -23.14 -20.58 -16.48
C ILE A 24 -22.09 -19.49 -16.76
N MET A 25 -22.05 -18.95 -17.99
CA MET A 25 -21.14 -17.85 -18.34
C MET A 25 -21.38 -16.60 -17.46
N ALA A 26 -22.65 -16.20 -17.29
CA ALA A 26 -22.99 -15.03 -16.49
C ALA A 26 -22.56 -15.18 -15.02
N VAL A 27 -22.74 -16.37 -14.45
CA VAL A 27 -22.32 -16.67 -13.07
C VAL A 27 -20.80 -16.64 -12.92
N THR A 28 -20.06 -17.23 -13.86
CA THR A 28 -18.58 -17.26 -13.78
C THR A 28 -17.97 -15.88 -13.95
N MET A 29 -18.49 -15.07 -14.88
CA MET A 29 -18.07 -13.67 -15.07
C MET A 29 -18.32 -12.82 -13.82
N THR A 30 -19.54 -12.86 -13.28
CA THR A 30 -19.91 -12.08 -12.09
C THR A 30 -19.07 -12.46 -10.87
N THR A 31 -18.78 -13.76 -10.72
CA THR A 31 -17.92 -14.25 -9.64
C THR A 31 -16.47 -13.77 -9.79
N GLY A 32 -15.97 -13.70 -11.03
CA GLY A 32 -14.66 -13.13 -11.35
C GLY A 32 -14.58 -11.65 -10.95
N ASP A 33 -15.56 -10.86 -11.37
CA ASP A 33 -15.62 -9.43 -11.09
C ASP A 33 -15.72 -9.13 -9.59
N LEU A 34 -16.47 -9.94 -8.83
CA LEU A 34 -16.59 -9.79 -7.38
C LEU A 34 -15.26 -10.08 -6.67
N LYS A 35 -14.50 -11.09 -7.11
CA LYS A 35 -13.18 -11.40 -6.54
C LYS A 35 -12.16 -10.28 -6.79
N ILE A 36 -12.18 -9.68 -7.98
CA ILE A 36 -11.31 -8.55 -8.31
C ILE A 36 -11.70 -7.34 -7.47
N SER A 37 -12.99 -7.02 -7.42
CA SER A 37 -13.51 -5.87 -6.66
C SER A 37 -13.17 -5.96 -5.17
N THR A 38 -13.33 -7.15 -4.57
CA THR A 38 -12.99 -7.37 -3.16
C THR A 38 -11.50 -7.25 -2.88
N ARG A 39 -10.63 -7.74 -3.79
CA ARG A 39 -9.18 -7.54 -3.70
C ARG A 39 -8.82 -6.05 -3.78
N VAL A 40 -9.36 -5.32 -4.74
CA VAL A 40 -9.05 -3.89 -4.93
C VAL A 40 -9.47 -3.08 -3.70
N VAL A 41 -10.62 -3.38 -3.09
CA VAL A 41 -11.03 -2.72 -1.84
C VAL A 41 -10.06 -3.03 -0.71
N GLY A 42 -9.66 -4.29 -0.56
CA GLY A 42 -8.66 -4.70 0.42
C GLY A 42 -7.32 -3.98 0.24
N GLU A 43 -6.81 -3.90 -0.99
CA GLU A 43 -5.56 -3.21 -1.31
C GLU A 43 -5.64 -1.71 -1.02
N LYS A 44 -6.76 -1.05 -1.36
CA LYS A 44 -6.98 0.37 -1.03
C LYS A 44 -6.96 0.61 0.48
N LYS A 45 -7.60 -0.26 1.26
CA LYS A 45 -7.59 -0.16 2.73
C LYS A 45 -6.19 -0.37 3.30
N ALA A 46 -5.48 -1.41 2.83
CA ALA A 46 -4.10 -1.67 3.24
C ALA A 46 -3.17 -0.50 2.87
N MET A 47 -3.33 0.09 1.69
CA MET A 47 -2.58 1.28 1.25
C MET A 47 -2.87 2.49 2.14
N SER A 48 -4.14 2.77 2.43
CA SER A 48 -4.52 3.87 3.33
C SER A 48 -3.96 3.68 4.76
N ALA A 49 -3.88 2.44 5.24
CA ALA A 49 -3.23 2.13 6.50
C ALA A 49 -1.72 2.39 6.44
N ALA A 50 -1.05 2.01 5.35
CA ALA A 50 0.37 2.29 5.14
C ALA A 50 0.64 3.81 5.10
N GLU A 51 -0.17 4.58 4.39
CA GLU A 51 -0.06 6.05 4.34
C GLU A 51 -0.26 6.69 5.72
N THR A 52 -1.21 6.18 6.51
CA THR A 52 -1.38 6.64 7.90
C THR A 52 -0.11 6.36 8.72
N GLY A 53 0.48 5.18 8.56
CA GLY A 53 1.75 4.82 9.19
C GLY A 53 2.87 5.78 8.79
N ILE A 54 2.98 6.13 7.51
CA ILE A 54 3.96 7.13 7.03
C ILE A 54 3.70 8.49 7.66
N HIS A 55 2.44 8.91 7.74
CA HIS A 55 2.10 10.20 8.34
C HIS A 55 2.45 10.25 9.83
N ARG A 56 2.14 9.16 10.57
CA ARG A 56 2.53 9.02 11.99
C ARG A 56 4.04 8.96 12.17
N LEU A 57 4.74 8.28 11.26
CA LEU A 57 6.19 8.26 11.23
C LEU A 57 6.74 9.69 11.10
N MET A 58 6.28 10.46 10.11
CA MET A 58 6.76 11.85 9.92
C MET A 58 6.48 12.76 11.12
N GLN A 59 5.37 12.55 11.84
CA GLN A 59 5.02 13.36 13.02
C GLN A 59 5.89 13.08 14.24
N ASN A 60 6.21 11.80 14.47
CA ASN A 60 6.87 11.34 15.70
C ASN A 60 8.34 10.97 15.50
N PHE A 61 8.89 11.20 14.30
CA PHE A 61 10.26 10.82 13.99
C PHE A 61 11.25 11.65 14.81
N ASP A 62 12.01 10.96 15.66
CA ASP A 62 13.14 11.51 16.40
C ASP A 62 14.45 10.89 15.88
N PRO A 63 15.35 11.68 15.25
CA PRO A 63 16.64 11.17 14.78
C PRO A 63 17.58 10.71 15.91
N ALA A 64 17.34 11.10 17.17
CA ALA A 64 18.10 10.63 18.32
C ALA A 64 17.59 9.27 18.84
N ASN A 65 16.33 8.92 18.57
CA ASN A 65 15.70 7.67 19.01
C ASN A 65 14.92 6.99 17.85
N MET A 66 15.65 6.49 16.87
CA MET A 66 15.07 5.85 15.67
C MET A 66 14.24 4.60 16.01
N ALA A 67 14.67 3.81 17.01
CA ALA A 67 13.94 2.63 17.46
C ALA A 67 12.57 2.99 18.07
N GLY A 68 12.42 4.19 18.63
CA GLY A 68 11.14 4.68 19.15
C GLY A 68 10.09 4.97 18.08
N ALA A 69 10.50 5.09 16.81
CA ALA A 69 9.59 5.28 15.68
C ALA A 69 9.07 3.95 15.10
N GLU A 70 9.67 2.80 15.47
CA GLU A 70 9.21 1.49 15.06
C GLU A 70 7.99 1.06 15.88
N VAL A 71 6.93 0.63 15.18
CA VAL A 71 5.69 0.18 15.82
C VAL A 71 5.14 -1.01 15.08
N THR A 72 4.50 -1.93 15.80
CA THR A 72 3.96 -3.15 15.20
C THR A 72 2.45 -3.22 15.39
N ASN A 73 1.74 -3.49 14.29
CA ASN A 73 0.33 -3.85 14.28
C ASN A 73 -0.61 -2.83 14.95
N VAL A 74 -0.32 -1.54 14.77
CA VAL A 74 -1.09 -0.43 15.34
C VAL A 74 -2.35 -0.19 14.52
N GLN A 75 -3.49 -0.05 15.18
CA GLN A 75 -4.76 0.23 14.51
C GLN A 75 -4.81 1.68 14.03
N VAL A 76 -5.33 1.88 12.81
CA VAL A 76 -5.51 3.22 12.22
C VAL A 76 -6.65 3.96 12.93
N ASP A 77 -7.83 3.35 12.94
CA ASP A 77 -9.02 3.87 13.62
C ASP A 77 -9.83 2.70 14.20
N SER A 78 -9.90 2.64 15.53
CA SER A 78 -10.65 1.60 16.24
C SER A 78 -12.17 1.76 16.14
N ALA A 79 -12.68 2.96 15.85
CA ALA A 79 -14.11 3.26 15.81
C ALA A 79 -14.73 2.93 14.45
N THR A 80 -14.01 3.19 13.36
CA THR A 80 -14.57 3.06 11.99
C THR A 80 -13.94 1.95 11.15
N ASP A 81 -12.67 1.59 11.37
CA ASP A 81 -11.97 0.57 10.58
C ASP A 81 -10.95 -0.24 11.41
N PRO A 82 -11.42 -1.03 12.41
CA PRO A 82 -10.56 -1.75 13.35
C PRO A 82 -9.68 -2.84 12.71
N ALA A 83 -10.00 -3.22 11.47
CA ALA A 83 -9.29 -4.21 10.68
C ALA A 83 -8.06 -3.65 9.95
N SER A 84 -7.98 -2.32 9.76
CA SER A 84 -6.83 -1.67 9.13
C SER A 84 -5.76 -1.33 10.14
N ARG A 85 -4.56 -1.85 9.90
CA ARG A 85 -3.42 -1.73 10.81
C ARG A 85 -2.16 -1.40 10.05
N TYR A 86 -1.23 -0.74 10.71
CA TYR A 86 0.07 -0.42 10.13
C TYR A 86 1.21 -0.88 11.05
N THR A 87 2.35 -1.13 10.42
CA THR A 87 3.61 -1.49 11.06
C THR A 87 4.70 -0.63 10.44
N ILE A 88 5.56 -0.05 11.28
CA ILE A 88 6.74 0.69 10.88
C ILE A 88 7.94 -0.13 11.35
N SER A 89 8.82 -0.49 10.42
CA SER A 89 10.02 -1.28 10.68
C SER A 89 11.22 -0.73 9.92
N SER A 90 12.41 -1.19 10.30
CA SER A 90 13.66 -0.87 9.61
C SER A 90 13.94 0.64 9.57
N VAL A 91 13.61 1.35 10.64
CA VAL A 91 13.85 2.80 10.73
C VAL A 91 15.34 3.02 10.99
N GLY A 92 16.02 3.62 10.03
CA GLY A 92 17.47 3.77 10.14
C GLY A 92 18.08 4.66 9.08
N ARG A 93 19.41 4.62 9.04
CA ARG A 93 20.19 5.31 8.00
C ARG A 93 20.23 4.48 6.72
N PRO A 94 20.21 5.11 5.56
CA PRO A 94 20.32 4.42 4.28
C PRO A 94 21.67 3.69 4.17
N ALA A 95 21.64 2.39 3.89
CA ALA A 95 22.85 1.58 3.70
C ALA A 95 23.62 1.92 2.40
N THR A 96 22.99 2.63 1.46
CA THR A 96 23.58 2.96 0.15
C THR A 96 23.38 4.43 -0.20
N GLY A 97 24.36 5.01 -0.89
CA GLY A 97 24.38 6.41 -1.28
C GLY A 97 24.75 7.37 -0.14
N PRO A 98 24.78 8.68 -0.39
CA PRO A 98 25.19 9.66 0.62
C PRO A 98 24.19 9.72 1.78
N GLU A 99 24.67 9.55 3.02
CA GLU A 99 23.85 9.70 4.22
C GLU A 99 23.37 11.15 4.42
N MET A 100 24.07 12.10 3.82
CA MET A 100 23.83 13.52 4.01
C MET A 100 23.83 14.23 2.66
N LEU A 101 22.85 15.08 2.44
CA LEU A 101 22.65 15.81 1.19
C LEU A 101 22.83 17.30 1.45
N PRO A 102 23.68 18.01 0.68
CA PRO A 102 23.83 19.45 0.82
C PRO A 102 22.52 20.14 0.42
N LEU A 103 22.11 21.12 1.20
CA LEU A 103 20.97 21.98 0.88
C LEU A 103 21.52 23.18 0.11
N SER A 104 21.40 23.14 -1.22
CA SER A 104 21.85 24.24 -2.09
C SER A 104 21.18 25.56 -1.67
N GLY A 105 21.97 26.61 -1.48
CA GLY A 105 21.51 27.92 -0.99
C GLY A 105 21.57 28.10 0.54
N TYR A 106 21.83 27.05 1.32
CA TYR A 106 21.99 27.13 2.79
C TYR A 106 23.48 27.19 3.22
N SER A 107 24.28 27.94 2.48
CA SER A 107 25.67 28.23 2.86
C SER A 107 25.69 29.46 3.77
N ILE A 108 26.16 29.31 5.01
CA ILE A 108 26.42 30.45 5.88
C ILE A 108 27.86 30.91 5.60
N GLY A 109 28.04 32.21 5.36
CA GLY A 109 29.35 32.80 5.12
C GLY A 109 30.38 32.34 6.16
N GLY A 110 31.60 32.02 5.72
CA GLY A 110 32.65 31.44 6.58
C GLY A 110 32.96 29.97 6.31
N GLY A 111 32.45 29.37 5.23
CA GLY A 111 32.76 27.99 4.83
C GLY A 111 31.89 26.92 5.49
N GLN A 112 30.88 27.31 6.25
CA GLN A 112 29.92 26.40 6.85
C GLN A 112 28.83 26.02 5.85
N GLN A 113 28.68 24.72 5.61
CA GLN A 113 27.63 24.19 4.75
C GLN A 113 26.55 23.58 5.61
N TRP A 114 25.28 23.78 5.25
CA TRP A 114 24.14 23.10 5.86
C TRP A 114 23.53 22.10 4.89
N GLY A 115 22.95 21.05 5.45
CA GLY A 115 22.41 19.94 4.70
C GLY A 115 21.31 19.23 5.47
N GLN A 116 20.82 18.16 4.87
CA GLN A 116 19.87 17.24 5.49
C GLN A 116 20.51 15.87 5.62
N ARG A 117 20.20 15.19 6.72
CA ARG A 117 20.51 13.77 6.87
C ARG A 117 19.35 12.94 6.36
N ARG A 118 19.65 11.90 5.59
CA ARG A 118 18.67 10.97 5.04
C ARG A 118 18.45 9.82 6.01
N TYR A 119 17.19 9.43 6.13
CA TYR A 119 16.70 8.28 6.87
C TYR A 119 15.80 7.46 5.97
N VAL A 120 15.65 6.18 6.28
CA VAL A 120 14.77 5.26 5.59
C VAL A 120 13.92 4.52 6.60
N ALA A 121 12.73 4.12 6.19
CA ALA A 121 11.84 3.27 6.95
C ALA A 121 10.97 2.45 6.00
N THR A 122 10.56 1.28 6.46
CA THR A 122 9.58 0.44 5.79
C THR A 122 8.26 0.56 6.54
N VAL A 123 7.19 0.90 5.83
CA VAL A 123 5.84 0.99 6.40
C VAL A 123 4.94 -0.01 5.70
N THR A 124 4.37 -0.93 6.48
CA THR A 124 3.47 -1.97 5.98
C THR A 124 2.07 -1.74 6.52
N GLY A 125 1.11 -1.55 5.63
CA GLY A 125 -0.31 -1.50 5.94
C GLY A 125 -0.98 -2.83 5.64
N VAL A 126 -1.86 -3.28 6.54
CA VAL A 126 -2.60 -4.54 6.42
C VAL A 126 -4.07 -4.31 6.69
N ASN A 127 -4.93 -5.08 6.00
CA ASN A 127 -6.34 -5.16 6.36
C ASN A 127 -6.75 -6.62 6.61
N THR A 128 -7.17 -6.92 7.83
CA THR A 128 -7.50 -8.29 8.25
C THR A 128 -8.84 -8.80 7.69
N ASN A 129 -9.75 -7.92 7.29
CA ASN A 129 -11.05 -8.35 6.72
C ASN A 129 -10.90 -8.83 5.27
N TYR A 130 -9.97 -8.24 4.51
CA TYR A 130 -9.72 -8.61 3.12
C TYR A 130 -8.43 -9.43 2.93
N ASN A 131 -7.71 -9.72 4.02
CA ASN A 131 -6.41 -10.38 4.02
C ASN A 131 -5.42 -9.78 3.00
N SER A 132 -5.36 -8.45 2.98
CA SER A 132 -4.52 -7.66 2.07
C SER A 132 -3.37 -6.99 2.83
N SER A 133 -2.24 -6.81 2.14
CA SER A 133 -1.05 -6.16 2.68
C SER A 133 -0.36 -5.33 1.60
N VAL A 134 0.11 -4.15 1.97
CA VAL A 134 0.89 -3.23 1.12
C VAL A 134 2.09 -2.75 1.92
N GLN A 135 3.29 -2.88 1.34
CA GLN A 135 4.53 -2.37 1.92
C GLN A 135 5.03 -1.18 1.09
N ILE A 136 5.45 -0.13 1.77
CA ILE A 136 6.01 1.08 1.19
C ILE A 136 7.35 1.36 1.88
N ASP A 137 8.42 1.38 1.11
CA ASP A 137 9.72 1.86 1.58
C ASP A 137 9.82 3.36 1.33
N THR A 138 10.02 4.12 2.39
CA THR A 138 10.05 5.58 2.34
C THR A 138 11.39 6.13 2.82
N GLY A 139 11.80 7.24 2.22
CA GLY A 139 12.96 8.01 2.61
C GLY A 139 12.54 9.34 3.23
N MET A 140 13.20 9.74 4.32
CA MET A 140 12.95 10.98 5.03
C MET A 140 14.22 11.82 5.08
N GLY A 141 14.09 13.14 4.93
CA GLY A 141 15.18 14.09 5.16
C GLY A 141 14.97 14.80 6.49
N TYR A 142 16.01 14.86 7.32
CA TYR A 142 16.02 15.64 8.56
C TYR A 142 17.06 16.75 8.44
N GLY A 143 16.64 18.01 8.59
CA GLY A 143 17.50 19.17 8.50
C GLY A 143 16.70 20.46 8.77
N PRO A 144 17.33 21.64 8.63
CA PRO A 144 18.74 21.84 8.26
C PRO A 144 19.67 21.55 9.44
N ILE A 145 20.74 20.78 9.19
CA ILE A 145 21.84 20.52 10.13
C ILE A 145 23.15 21.00 9.52
N GLU A 146 24.11 21.40 10.36
CA GLU A 146 25.44 21.74 9.89
C GLU A 146 26.14 20.49 9.35
N ILE A 147 26.76 20.63 8.19
CA ILE A 147 27.48 19.59 7.46
C ILE A 147 28.95 19.93 7.19
N SER A 148 29.43 21.05 7.72
CA SER A 148 30.83 21.46 7.67
C SER A 148 31.70 20.38 8.32
N THR A 149 32.56 19.74 7.53
CA THR A 149 33.44 18.63 7.91
C THR A 149 32.77 17.25 7.93
N MET A 150 32.80 16.56 6.79
CA MET A 150 32.91 15.10 6.76
C MET A 150 34.18 14.73 5.97
N LEU A 151 35.30 14.65 6.67
CA LEU A 151 36.37 13.73 6.26
C LEU A 151 35.83 12.32 6.44
N ARG A 152 35.88 11.55 5.37
CA ARG A 152 35.67 10.10 5.36
C ARG A 152 36.68 9.40 6.28
#